data_AF-A0AAD7UED5-F1
#
_entry.id   AF-A0AAD7UED5-F1
#
_cell.length_a   1.000
_cell.length_b   1.000
_cell.length_c   1.000
_cell.angle_alpha   90.00
_cell.angle_beta   90.00
_cell.angle_gamma   90.00
#
_symmetry.space_group_name_H-M   'P 1'
#
loop_
_entity.id
_entity.type
_entity.pdbx_description
1 polymer ?
#
loop_
_entity_poly.entity_id
_entity_poly.type
_entity_poly.pdbx_seq_one_letter_code
_entity_poly.pdbx_strand_id
1 'polypeptide(L)'
;MRWRRLLLPLVVGLGSAVWVVLWRLLLSSYPKEEENKNSCDGGVWCLGVRAKVRICRRRVGVRVWSPEGSKGSVRLLHLLREGIEDHPMLFAGDEVVIWVPSHAPRPPVPAAIVLDERDSTAVAKPAYPGIAVFKRSVVKKEDGRFLGLVDNVWPFQYSISNAYVRAKEEKSKKVVDVACTLREGRGQYPLRGRVLAWTRRAMKRLNLSGVAGEVDSGSRTGFSDGYFEAMARAKIVVTANPGNWEGDFRTYEALASGALVFTDPLYAPMPAPFRNGTHWVVYDPHDEAQFNRLLEFYLKRDGERARIAARGRKHALRHHRAVSRIDWILASARPSLACDDHY
;
A
#
# COMPACT_ATOMS: atom_id res chain seq x y z
N MET A 1 -2.21 65.04 17.49
CA MET A 1 -2.51 65.64 16.17
C MET A 1 -2.14 64.66 15.05
N ARG A 2 -2.73 64.86 13.85
CA ARG A 2 -2.47 64.28 12.50
C ARG A 2 -1.21 63.41 12.31
N TRP A 3 -1.27 62.16 11.83
CA TRP A 3 -1.72 61.59 10.52
C TRP A 3 -0.61 61.48 9.44
N ARG A 4 -0.20 60.24 9.10
CA ARG A 4 0.18 59.66 7.76
C ARG A 4 0.81 58.26 8.00
N ARG A 5 0.34 57.11 7.47
CA ARG A 5 0.28 56.62 6.06
C ARG A 5 1.66 56.66 5.39
N LEU A 6 2.26 55.62 4.79
CA LEU A 6 1.86 54.29 4.27
C LEU A 6 3.04 53.29 4.52
N LEU A 7 3.13 52.02 4.07
CA LEU A 7 2.44 51.17 3.06
C LEU A 7 2.53 49.66 3.51
N LEU A 8 2.04 48.72 2.70
CA LEU A 8 2.27 47.25 2.78
C LEU A 8 2.31 46.69 1.34
N PRO A 9 3.00 45.57 1.08
CA PRO A 9 2.51 44.53 0.17
C PRO A 9 2.22 43.25 1.01
N LEU A 10 1.09 42.55 0.94
CA LEU A 10 0.18 42.25 -0.17
C LEU A 10 0.80 41.33 -1.23
N VAL A 11 1.00 40.06 -0.86
CA VAL A 11 1.05 38.92 -1.79
C VAL A 11 0.06 37.86 -1.32
N VAL A 12 -1.11 37.83 -1.95
CA VAL A 12 -2.12 36.78 -1.82
C VAL A 12 -2.38 36.22 -3.21
N GLY A 13 -2.34 34.89 -3.34
CA GLY A 13 -2.93 34.18 -4.49
C GLY A 13 -1.99 33.88 -5.66
N LEU A 14 -1.36 32.70 -5.60
CA LEU A 14 -1.18 31.86 -6.79
C LEU A 14 -1.66 30.45 -6.42
N GLY A 15 -2.71 30.00 -7.12
CA GLY A 15 -3.56 28.90 -6.66
C GLY A 15 -3.04 27.49 -6.96
N SER A 16 -3.67 26.53 -6.30
CA SER A 16 -3.52 25.07 -6.45
C SER A 16 -3.83 24.50 -7.85
N ALA A 17 -4.03 25.34 -8.85
CA ALA A 17 -4.36 24.95 -10.22
C ALA A 17 -3.17 24.31 -10.98
N VAL A 18 -1.93 24.78 -10.75
CA VAL A 18 -0.75 24.32 -11.51
C VAL A 18 -0.43 22.84 -11.26
N TRP A 19 -0.57 22.38 -10.00
CA TRP A 19 -0.36 20.97 -9.64
C TRP A 19 -1.46 20.03 -10.19
N VAL A 20 -2.69 20.52 -10.35
CA VAL A 20 -3.79 19.72 -10.94
C VAL A 20 -3.58 19.51 -12.44
N VAL A 21 -2.95 20.45 -13.15
CA VAL A 21 -2.65 20.33 -14.59
C VAL A 21 -1.52 19.33 -14.85
N LEU A 22 -0.40 19.41 -14.11
CA LEU A 22 0.68 18.42 -14.26
C LEU A 22 0.24 17.00 -13.90
N TRP A 23 -0.57 16.84 -12.84
CA TRP A 23 -1.10 15.53 -12.44
C TRP A 23 -2.13 14.96 -13.41
N ARG A 24 -2.90 15.81 -14.12
CA ARG A 24 -3.78 15.37 -15.21
C ARG A 24 -3.01 14.88 -16.44
N LEU A 25 -1.90 15.52 -16.79
CA LEU A 25 -1.09 15.10 -17.94
C LEU A 25 -0.43 13.73 -17.72
N LEU A 26 0.08 13.44 -16.51
CA LEU A 26 0.66 12.14 -16.18
C LEU A 26 -0.36 10.98 -16.10
N LEU A 27 -1.65 11.28 -15.84
CA LEU A 27 -2.72 10.28 -15.87
C LEU A 27 -3.46 10.19 -17.21
N SER A 28 -3.16 11.08 -18.18
CA SER A 28 -3.76 11.05 -19.51
C SER A 28 -3.21 9.95 -20.42
N SER A 29 -2.14 9.26 -20.01
CA SER A 29 -1.45 8.23 -20.80
C SER A 29 -2.02 6.81 -20.62
N TYR A 30 -3.05 6.63 -19.78
CA TYR A 30 -3.80 5.38 -19.72
C TYR A 30 -4.95 5.41 -20.74
N PRO A 31 -5.03 4.45 -21.68
CA PRO A 31 -6.17 4.38 -22.57
C PRO A 31 -7.43 4.15 -21.75
N LYS A 32 -8.44 4.99 -21.97
CA LYS A 32 -9.82 4.64 -21.60
C LYS A 32 -10.23 3.48 -22.50
N GLU A 33 -10.71 2.39 -21.90
CA GLU A 33 -11.54 1.44 -22.64
C GLU A 33 -12.87 2.14 -22.91
N GLU A 34 -13.05 2.64 -24.14
CA GLU A 34 -14.36 3.05 -24.63
C GLU A 34 -15.11 1.79 -25.12
N GLU A 35 -16.31 1.57 -24.59
CA GLU A 35 -17.20 0.51 -25.07
C GLU A 35 -17.57 0.79 -26.52
N ASN A 36 -17.03 -0.04 -27.41
CA ASN A 36 -17.09 0.20 -28.85
C ASN A 36 -18.46 -0.22 -29.42
N LYS A 37 -19.41 0.72 -29.47
CA LYS A 37 -20.68 0.61 -30.22
C LYS A 37 -20.71 1.62 -31.37
N ASN A 38 -20.05 1.27 -32.48
CA ASN A 38 -20.12 2.02 -33.72
C ASN A 38 -20.75 1.17 -34.83
N SER A 39 -22.03 1.41 -35.10
CA SER A 39 -22.61 1.24 -36.43
C SER A 39 -22.34 2.53 -37.21
N CYS A 40 -21.54 2.46 -38.27
CA CYS A 40 -21.22 3.62 -39.09
C CYS A 40 -22.04 3.60 -40.38
N ASP A 41 -23.07 4.45 -40.46
CA ASP A 41 -23.70 4.88 -41.70
C ASP A 41 -23.44 6.38 -41.91
N GLY A 42 -23.23 6.79 -43.16
CA GLY A 42 -22.97 8.20 -43.53
C GLY A 42 -21.49 8.51 -43.74
N GLY A 43 -21.09 8.75 -44.99
CA GLY A 43 -19.69 8.90 -45.37
C GLY A 43 -19.05 10.22 -44.95
N VAL A 44 -17.97 10.14 -44.17
CA VAL A 44 -16.95 11.19 -44.03
C VAL A 44 -15.58 10.52 -44.11
N TRP A 45 -14.67 11.07 -44.91
CA TRP A 45 -13.32 10.54 -45.09
C TRP A 45 -12.44 10.79 -43.84
N CYS A 46 -12.43 9.84 -42.91
CA CYS A 46 -11.50 9.84 -41.79
C CYS A 46 -10.08 9.47 -42.25
N LEU A 47 -9.24 10.49 -42.48
CA LEU A 47 -7.80 10.39 -42.75
C LEU A 47 -7.04 9.97 -41.47
N GLY A 48 -7.28 8.73 -41.04
CA GLY A 48 -6.68 8.15 -39.83
C GLY A 48 -5.22 7.78 -40.02
N VAL A 49 -4.31 8.70 -39.68
CA VAL A 49 -2.86 8.42 -39.61
C VAL A 49 -2.59 7.40 -38.50
N ARG A 50 -2.57 6.11 -38.87
CA ARG A 50 -2.18 5.00 -37.98
C ARG A 50 -0.67 5.03 -37.75
N ALA A 51 -0.21 5.91 -36.86
CA ALA A 51 1.14 5.85 -36.32
C ALA A 51 1.34 4.51 -35.59
N LYS A 52 1.98 3.54 -36.25
CA LYS A 52 2.48 2.32 -35.60
C LYS A 52 3.65 2.69 -34.69
N VAL A 53 3.35 3.17 -33.48
CA VAL A 53 4.35 3.41 -32.43
C VAL A 53 4.92 2.05 -32.03
N ARG A 54 6.04 1.68 -32.68
CA ARG A 54 6.76 0.44 -32.44
C ARG A 54 7.58 0.61 -31.17
N ILE A 55 6.90 0.55 -30.01
CA ILE A 55 7.57 0.61 -28.70
C ILE A 55 8.50 -0.59 -28.62
N CYS A 56 9.80 -0.35 -28.80
CA CYS A 56 10.83 -1.38 -28.67
C CYS A 56 11.01 -1.69 -27.18
N ARG A 57 10.12 -2.53 -26.66
CA ARG A 57 10.08 -2.90 -25.24
C ARG A 57 11.22 -3.87 -24.93
N ARG A 58 12.41 -3.33 -24.64
CA ARG A 58 13.51 -4.09 -24.02
C ARG A 58 12.97 -4.72 -22.72
N ARG A 59 13.10 -6.04 -22.59
CA ARG A 59 12.86 -6.75 -21.33
C ARG A 59 14.01 -6.45 -20.38
N VAL A 60 13.76 -6.44 -19.08
CA VAL A 60 14.79 -6.19 -18.06
C VAL A 60 14.95 -7.40 -17.13
N GLY A 61 16.20 -7.83 -16.92
CA GLY A 61 16.57 -8.89 -16.00
C GLY A 61 16.63 -8.39 -14.56
N VAL A 62 15.86 -8.98 -13.65
CA VAL A 62 15.83 -8.59 -12.23
C VAL A 62 16.22 -9.76 -11.32
N ARG A 63 17.15 -9.51 -10.39
CA ARG A 63 17.60 -10.47 -9.38
C ARG A 63 17.18 -9.98 -8.00
N VAL A 64 16.40 -10.78 -7.28
CA VAL A 64 16.14 -10.55 -5.85
C VAL A 64 17.23 -11.23 -5.03
N TRP A 65 18.03 -10.44 -4.32
CA TRP A 65 19.08 -10.92 -3.42
C TRP A 65 18.64 -10.79 -1.95
N SER A 66 18.88 -11.85 -1.19
CA SER A 66 18.75 -11.89 0.27
C SER A 66 19.94 -12.64 0.84
N PRO A 67 20.46 -12.30 2.04
CA PRO A 67 21.51 -13.07 2.68
C PRO A 67 21.06 -14.52 2.91
N GLU A 68 21.95 -15.49 2.74
CA GLU A 68 21.67 -16.87 3.14
C GLU A 68 21.34 -16.93 4.64
N GLY A 69 20.36 -17.77 5.00
CA GLY A 69 19.88 -17.88 6.38
C GLY A 69 19.01 -16.71 6.88
N SER A 70 18.65 -15.72 6.04
CA SER A 70 17.75 -14.64 6.43
C SER A 70 16.34 -15.16 6.80
N LYS A 71 16.07 -15.33 8.10
CA LYS A 71 14.73 -15.72 8.61
C LYS A 71 13.74 -14.54 8.64
N GLY A 72 14.24 -13.32 8.63
CA GLY A 72 13.44 -12.14 8.29
C GLY A 72 13.09 -12.13 6.80
N SER A 73 12.01 -11.41 6.44
CA SER A 73 11.66 -11.08 5.04
C SER A 73 11.08 -12.17 4.14
N VAL A 74 10.82 -13.40 4.60
CA VAL A 74 10.22 -14.48 3.76
C VAL A 74 8.95 -14.02 3.01
N ARG A 75 8.01 -13.35 3.70
CA ARG A 75 6.79 -12.80 3.04
C ARG A 75 7.07 -11.67 2.04
N LEU A 76 8.08 -10.81 2.28
CA LEU A 76 8.45 -9.80 1.28
C LEU A 76 9.11 -10.45 0.07
N LEU A 77 10.04 -11.39 0.27
CA LEU A 77 10.68 -12.13 -0.82
C LEU A 77 9.66 -12.87 -1.69
N HIS A 78 8.61 -13.43 -1.08
CA HIS A 78 7.46 -13.98 -1.81
C HIS A 78 6.77 -12.92 -2.68
N LEU A 79 6.40 -11.76 -2.11
CA LEU A 79 5.78 -10.67 -2.87
C LEU A 79 6.67 -10.16 -4.02
N LEU A 80 7.98 -10.09 -3.83
CA LEU A 80 8.90 -9.62 -4.88
C LEU A 80 9.00 -10.62 -6.03
N ARG A 81 9.14 -11.91 -5.72
CA ARG A 81 9.19 -12.99 -6.73
C ARG A 81 7.90 -13.04 -7.52
N GLU A 82 6.75 -13.15 -6.83
CA GLU A 82 5.43 -13.12 -7.45
C GLU A 82 5.22 -11.86 -8.30
N GLY A 83 5.68 -10.70 -7.81
CA GLY A 83 5.56 -9.44 -8.53
C GLY A 83 6.43 -9.34 -9.78
N ILE A 84 7.58 -10.02 -9.82
CA ILE A 84 8.45 -10.12 -10.99
C ILE A 84 7.90 -11.14 -11.99
N GLU A 85 7.44 -12.29 -11.50
CA GLU A 85 6.83 -13.38 -12.28
C GLU A 85 5.55 -12.93 -13.00
N ASP A 86 4.68 -12.17 -12.33
CA ASP A 86 3.45 -11.60 -12.90
C ASP A 86 3.72 -10.39 -13.84
N HIS A 87 4.96 -9.87 -13.93
CA HIS A 87 5.25 -8.64 -14.67
C HIS A 87 5.49 -8.90 -16.16
N PRO A 88 4.71 -8.31 -17.09
CA PRO A 88 4.76 -8.63 -18.52
C PRO A 88 6.04 -8.15 -19.26
N MET A 89 7.03 -7.63 -18.54
CA MET A 89 8.23 -6.99 -19.09
C MET A 89 9.53 -7.37 -18.39
N LEU A 90 9.47 -8.10 -17.28
CA LEU A 90 10.64 -8.52 -16.53
C LEU A 90 10.91 -10.01 -16.76
N PHE A 91 12.13 -10.42 -16.44
CA PHE A 91 12.53 -11.81 -16.36
C PHE A 91 13.62 -11.94 -15.29
N ALA A 92 13.94 -13.17 -14.87
CA ALA A 92 15.06 -13.40 -13.96
C ALA A 92 16.40 -13.11 -14.67
N GLY A 93 17.21 -12.21 -14.11
CA GLY A 93 18.51 -11.82 -14.66
C GLY A 93 19.19 -10.75 -13.81
N ASP A 94 20.44 -10.40 -14.10
CA ASP A 94 21.27 -9.61 -13.19
C ASP A 94 21.38 -8.10 -13.52
N GLU A 95 20.56 -7.57 -14.45
CA GLU A 95 20.61 -6.14 -14.84
C GLU A 95 20.14 -5.20 -13.71
N VAL A 96 19.21 -5.63 -12.85
CA VAL A 96 18.75 -4.88 -11.68
C VAL A 96 18.75 -5.77 -10.44
N VAL A 97 19.55 -5.40 -9.44
CA VAL A 97 19.60 -6.11 -8.15
C VAL A 97 18.64 -5.45 -7.14
N ILE A 98 17.61 -6.19 -6.72
CA ILE A 98 16.74 -5.85 -5.59
C ILE A 98 17.28 -6.55 -4.35
N TRP A 99 17.80 -5.78 -3.40
CA TRP A 99 18.45 -6.21 -2.18
C TRP A 99 17.54 -5.99 -0.97
N VAL A 100 17.30 -7.05 -0.18
CA VAL A 100 16.49 -6.98 1.04
C VAL A 100 17.37 -7.05 2.29
N PRO A 101 17.75 -5.91 2.90
CA PRO A 101 18.52 -5.85 4.14
C PRO A 101 17.68 -6.23 5.36
N SER A 102 17.44 -7.53 5.51
CA SER A 102 17.07 -8.08 6.81
C SER A 102 18.22 -7.90 7.81
N HIS A 103 19.47 -8.26 7.42
CA HIS A 103 20.63 -8.21 8.34
C HIS A 103 21.99 -7.77 7.72
N ALA A 104 22.12 -7.60 6.40
CA ALA A 104 23.36 -7.12 5.78
C ALA A 104 23.40 -5.57 5.70
N PRO A 105 24.54 -4.90 5.96
CA PRO A 105 24.61 -3.43 5.95
C PRO A 105 24.88 -2.80 4.58
N ARG A 106 25.32 -3.56 3.57
CA ARG A 106 25.65 -3.05 2.22
C ARG A 106 25.21 -4.05 1.12
N PRO A 107 24.69 -3.57 -0.03
CA PRO A 107 24.45 -4.44 -1.18
C PRO A 107 25.78 -4.96 -1.76
N PRO A 108 25.76 -6.12 -2.45
CA PRO A 108 26.96 -6.72 -3.05
C PRO A 108 27.42 -6.03 -4.34
N VAL A 109 26.69 -5.01 -4.82
CA VAL A 109 26.93 -4.30 -6.08
C VAL A 109 26.81 -2.77 -5.89
N PRO A 110 27.49 -1.93 -6.70
CA PRO A 110 27.44 -0.46 -6.56
C PRO A 110 26.07 0.16 -6.87
N ALA A 111 25.33 -0.41 -7.84
CA ALA A 111 24.00 0.02 -8.24
C ALA A 111 22.95 -0.99 -7.78
N ALA A 112 22.03 -0.59 -6.90
CA ALA A 112 21.05 -1.51 -6.30
C ALA A 112 19.78 -0.81 -5.83
N ILE A 113 18.69 -1.58 -5.81
CA ILE A 113 17.43 -1.21 -5.17
C ILE A 113 17.39 -1.85 -3.77
N VAL A 114 17.25 -1.06 -2.72
CA VAL A 114 17.37 -1.48 -1.32
C VAL A 114 16.00 -1.42 -0.64
N LEU A 115 15.48 -2.54 -0.12
CA LEU A 115 14.15 -2.57 0.51
C LEU A 115 14.24 -2.68 2.05
N ASP A 116 14.28 -1.54 2.74
CA ASP A 116 14.44 -1.47 4.20
C ASP A 116 13.10 -1.71 4.94
N GLU A 117 12.89 -2.95 5.38
CA GLU A 117 11.74 -3.40 6.16
C GLU A 117 11.78 -3.08 7.66
N ARG A 118 12.87 -2.49 8.17
CA ARG A 118 13.07 -2.36 9.63
C ARG A 118 11.99 -1.50 10.27
N ASP A 119 11.53 -1.93 11.45
CA ASP A 119 10.60 -1.25 12.36
C ASP A 119 11.24 0.03 12.96
N SER A 120 11.53 1.01 12.10
CA SER A 120 12.13 2.31 12.44
C SER A 120 11.83 3.34 11.35
N THR A 121 11.88 4.63 11.69
CA THR A 121 11.95 5.73 10.70
C THR A 121 13.38 6.09 10.28
N ALA A 122 14.40 5.52 10.93
CA ALA A 122 15.78 5.75 10.59
C ALA A 122 16.09 5.18 9.20
N VAL A 123 16.45 6.06 8.27
CA VAL A 123 16.95 5.70 6.94
C VAL A 123 18.48 5.65 7.01
N ALA A 124 19.08 4.55 6.56
CA ALA A 124 20.52 4.53 6.33
C ALA A 124 20.81 5.40 5.10
N LYS A 125 21.75 6.35 5.20
CA LYS A 125 22.23 7.08 4.01
C LYS A 125 22.73 6.06 2.97
N PRO A 126 22.36 6.21 1.69
CA PRO A 126 22.91 5.37 0.62
C PRO A 126 24.43 5.35 0.68
N ALA A 127 25.04 4.16 0.55
CA ALA A 127 26.50 4.04 0.56
C ALA A 127 27.13 4.59 -0.74
N TYR A 128 26.38 4.60 -1.84
CA TYR A 128 26.79 5.01 -3.17
C TYR A 128 25.64 5.78 -3.87
N PRO A 129 25.94 6.66 -4.85
CA PRO A 129 24.92 7.39 -5.61
C PRO A 129 23.92 6.49 -6.36
N GLY A 130 24.38 5.34 -6.88
CA GLY A 130 23.57 4.36 -7.62
C GLY A 130 22.61 3.51 -6.76
N ILE A 131 22.44 3.83 -5.48
CA ILE A 131 21.53 3.11 -4.59
C ILE A 131 20.19 3.85 -4.45
N ALA A 132 19.11 3.16 -4.81
CA ALA A 132 17.73 3.58 -4.57
C ALA A 132 17.16 2.87 -3.34
N VAL A 133 16.77 3.59 -2.29
CA VAL A 133 16.27 3.02 -1.03
C VAL A 133 14.76 3.15 -0.92
N PHE A 134 14.11 2.06 -0.52
CA PHE A 134 12.67 1.93 -0.34
C PHE A 134 12.41 1.58 1.13
N LYS A 135 12.02 2.59 1.92
CA LYS A 135 11.89 2.49 3.37
C LYS A 135 10.44 2.25 3.77
N ARG A 136 10.19 1.17 4.52
CA ARG A 136 8.83 0.76 4.92
C ARG A 136 8.07 1.78 5.78
N SER A 137 8.78 2.52 6.64
CA SER A 137 8.21 3.58 7.47
C SER A 137 9.08 4.82 7.41
N VAL A 138 8.49 5.93 6.94
CA VAL A 138 9.12 7.27 6.85
C VAL A 138 8.35 8.33 7.66
N VAL A 139 7.37 7.88 8.45
CA VAL A 139 6.50 8.70 9.29
C VAL A 139 6.60 8.24 10.74
N LYS A 140 6.60 9.19 11.67
CA LYS A 140 6.29 8.94 13.09
C LYS A 140 4.77 8.99 13.27
N LYS A 141 4.17 7.92 13.80
CA LYS A 141 2.70 7.85 13.93
C LYS A 141 2.15 8.69 15.07
N GLU A 142 2.99 9.09 16.03
CA GLU A 142 2.63 9.86 17.22
C GLU A 142 2.11 11.27 16.87
N ASP A 143 2.73 11.92 15.88
CA ASP A 143 2.37 13.25 15.38
C ASP A 143 1.96 13.24 13.89
N GLY A 144 1.96 12.07 13.26
CA GLY A 144 1.75 11.91 11.81
C GLY A 144 2.82 12.59 10.96
N ARG A 145 3.93 13.03 11.56
CA ARG A 145 4.91 13.89 10.90
C ARG A 145 5.76 13.07 9.93
N PHE A 146 5.63 13.43 8.66
CA PHE A 146 6.56 13.02 7.63
C PHE A 146 7.96 13.53 7.96
N LEU A 147 8.94 12.63 8.10
CA LEU A 147 10.32 13.02 8.43
C LEU A 147 11.13 13.51 7.21
N GLY A 148 10.47 13.60 6.06
CA GLY A 148 11.10 13.89 4.78
C GLY A 148 11.55 12.62 4.04
N LEU A 149 11.71 12.75 2.73
CA LEU A 149 12.57 11.88 1.96
C LEU A 149 13.89 12.64 1.79
N VAL A 150 15.01 11.94 1.96
CA VAL A 150 16.28 12.41 1.39
C VAL A 150 16.40 11.85 -0.04
N ASP A 151 17.32 12.40 -0.82
CA ASP A 151 17.52 11.96 -2.20
C ASP A 151 17.73 10.45 -2.29
N ASN A 152 17.16 9.85 -3.35
CA ASN A 152 17.12 8.42 -3.59
C ASN A 152 16.43 7.57 -2.49
N VAL A 153 15.49 8.14 -1.73
CA VAL A 153 14.68 7.41 -0.73
C VAL A 153 13.18 7.53 -1.02
N TRP A 154 12.46 6.41 -1.00
CA TRP A 154 11.01 6.34 -1.26
C TRP A 154 10.22 5.59 -0.17
N PRO A 155 8.95 5.95 0.06
CA PRO A 155 8.08 5.28 1.04
C PRO A 155 7.58 3.92 0.51
N PHE A 156 8.16 2.84 1.02
CA PHE A 156 7.71 1.49 0.69
C PHE A 156 6.48 1.09 1.49
N GLN A 157 5.51 0.47 0.84
CA GLN A 157 4.37 -0.18 1.48
C GLN A 157 4.26 -1.59 0.91
N TYR A 158 3.66 -2.51 1.67
CA TYR A 158 3.43 -3.87 1.18
C TYR A 158 2.37 -3.91 0.06
N SER A 159 2.00 -5.11 -0.35
CA SER A 159 1.07 -5.37 -1.45
C SER A 159 0.32 -6.68 -1.25
N ILE A 160 -0.71 -6.90 -2.06
CA ILE A 160 -1.48 -8.13 -2.12
C ILE A 160 -0.71 -9.19 -2.91
N SER A 161 -0.52 -10.35 -2.30
CA SER A 161 -0.14 -11.61 -2.95
C SER A 161 -1.37 -12.30 -3.56
N ASN A 162 -1.17 -12.98 -4.69
CA ASN A 162 -2.10 -13.94 -5.28
C ASN A 162 -2.55 -15.02 -4.29
N ALA A 163 -1.69 -15.43 -3.35
CA ALA A 163 -2.04 -16.38 -2.28
C ALA A 163 -3.18 -15.85 -1.37
N TYR A 164 -3.27 -14.53 -1.14
CA TYR A 164 -4.35 -13.92 -0.36
C TYR A 164 -5.70 -13.96 -1.10
N VAL A 165 -5.68 -14.04 -2.43
CA VAL A 165 -6.87 -13.99 -3.30
C VAL A 165 -7.37 -15.39 -3.63
N ARG A 166 -6.46 -16.25 -4.10
CA ARG A 166 -6.77 -17.60 -4.60
C ARG A 166 -7.48 -18.49 -3.59
N ALA A 167 -7.18 -18.33 -2.31
CA ALA A 167 -7.75 -19.18 -1.28
C ALA A 167 -9.30 -19.08 -1.15
N LYS A 168 -9.95 -17.99 -1.62
CA LYS A 168 -11.31 -17.61 -1.15
C LYS A 168 -12.23 -16.92 -2.17
N GLU A 169 -12.08 -17.20 -3.47
CA GLU A 169 -13.12 -16.81 -4.46
C GLU A 169 -14.39 -17.68 -4.38
N GLU A 170 -14.31 -18.81 -3.68
CA GLU A 170 -15.48 -19.61 -3.26
C GLU A 170 -16.36 -18.86 -2.26
N LYS A 171 -17.25 -17.99 -2.77
CA LYS A 171 -18.54 -17.51 -2.19
C LYS A 171 -18.63 -17.45 -0.66
N SER A 172 -17.59 -17.02 0.04
CA SER A 172 -17.55 -17.05 1.50
C SER A 172 -18.56 -16.06 2.07
N LYS A 173 -19.70 -16.59 2.54
CA LYS A 173 -20.76 -15.78 3.15
C LYS A 173 -20.14 -15.03 4.34
N LYS A 174 -20.38 -13.72 4.43
CA LYS A 174 -19.88 -12.86 5.51
C LYS A 174 -20.68 -13.11 6.80
N VAL A 175 -20.47 -14.28 7.42
CA VAL A 175 -21.26 -14.83 8.52
C VAL A 175 -20.80 -14.40 9.91
N VAL A 176 -19.57 -13.90 10.08
CA VAL A 176 -19.12 -13.33 11.36
C VAL A 176 -19.07 -11.80 11.29
N ASP A 177 -19.33 -11.12 12.40
CA ASP A 177 -19.45 -9.67 12.42
C ASP A 177 -18.07 -8.99 12.35
N VAL A 178 -17.12 -9.45 13.17
CA VAL A 178 -15.81 -8.81 13.31
C VAL A 178 -14.67 -9.82 13.38
N ALA A 179 -13.60 -9.59 12.62
CA ALA A 179 -12.31 -10.25 12.81
C ALA A 179 -11.23 -9.21 13.15
N CYS A 180 -10.59 -9.36 14.30
CA CYS A 180 -9.46 -8.54 14.77
C CYS A 180 -8.31 -9.47 15.15
N THR A 181 -7.49 -9.80 14.15
CA THR A 181 -6.40 -10.78 14.25
C THR A 181 -5.09 -10.16 14.74
N LEU A 182 -5.20 -9.18 15.65
CA LEU A 182 -4.08 -8.44 16.20
C LEU A 182 -3.46 -9.20 17.38
N ARG A 183 -2.16 -9.02 17.57
CA ARG A 183 -1.39 -9.60 18.68
C ARG A 183 -0.98 -8.47 19.63
N GLU A 184 -1.12 -8.69 20.92
CA GLU A 184 -0.76 -7.73 21.99
C GLU A 184 0.76 -7.51 22.07
N GLY A 185 1.55 -8.48 21.57
CA GLY A 185 2.95 -8.29 21.23
C GLY A 185 3.89 -8.04 22.40
N ARG A 186 3.61 -8.61 23.58
CA ARG A 186 4.43 -8.44 24.81
C ARG A 186 4.74 -6.97 25.13
N GLY A 187 3.77 -6.07 24.89
CA GLY A 187 3.92 -4.62 25.12
C GLY A 187 4.60 -3.83 23.99
N GLN A 188 5.18 -4.48 22.97
CA GLN A 188 5.89 -3.81 21.87
C GLN A 188 4.97 -3.01 20.93
N TYR A 189 3.67 -3.32 20.90
CA TYR A 189 2.70 -2.69 20.00
C TYR A 189 1.48 -2.16 20.79
N PRO A 190 1.64 -1.09 21.60
CA PRO A 190 0.59 -0.60 22.50
C PRO A 190 -0.71 -0.25 21.76
N LEU A 191 -0.62 0.26 20.52
CA LEU A 191 -1.79 0.52 19.69
C LEU A 191 -2.57 -0.77 19.33
N ARG A 192 -1.87 -1.85 18.95
CA ARG A 192 -2.51 -3.13 18.62
C ARG A 192 -3.22 -3.73 19.83
N GLY A 193 -2.57 -3.70 21.01
CA GLY A 193 -3.19 -4.14 22.26
C GLY A 193 -4.43 -3.31 22.62
N ARG A 194 -4.37 -1.99 22.46
CA ARG A 194 -5.48 -1.05 22.67
C ARG A 194 -6.67 -1.36 21.76
N VAL A 195 -6.46 -1.41 20.45
CA VAL A 195 -7.51 -1.66 19.44
C VAL A 195 -8.11 -3.06 19.57
N LEU A 196 -7.30 -4.05 19.94
CA LEU A 196 -7.78 -5.39 20.27
C LEU A 196 -8.69 -5.39 21.51
N ALA A 197 -8.29 -4.69 22.58
CA ALA A 197 -9.10 -4.56 23.79
C ALA A 197 -10.43 -3.81 23.51
N TRP A 198 -10.40 -2.75 22.70
CA TRP A 198 -11.59 -2.05 22.20
C TRP A 198 -12.51 -3.00 21.45
N THR A 199 -11.95 -3.79 20.53
CA THR A 199 -12.74 -4.75 19.74
C THR A 199 -13.39 -5.81 20.64
N ARG A 200 -12.65 -6.39 21.60
CA ARG A 200 -13.20 -7.36 22.57
C ARG A 200 -14.34 -6.76 23.41
N ARG A 201 -14.18 -5.52 23.89
CA ARG A 201 -15.24 -4.81 24.63
C ARG A 201 -16.47 -4.57 23.75
N ALA A 202 -16.27 -4.09 22.53
CA ALA A 202 -17.35 -3.86 21.57
C ALA A 202 -18.10 -5.16 21.24
N MET A 203 -17.38 -6.24 20.96
CA MET A 203 -17.98 -7.56 20.68
C MET A 203 -18.82 -8.07 21.86
N LYS A 204 -18.30 -8.00 23.10
CA LYS A 204 -19.05 -8.39 24.30
C LYS A 204 -20.30 -7.52 24.51
N ARG A 205 -20.15 -6.19 24.39
CA ARG A 205 -21.22 -5.20 24.62
C ARG A 205 -22.37 -5.31 23.61
N LEU A 206 -22.05 -5.66 22.37
CA LEU A 206 -22.99 -5.72 21.24
C LEU A 206 -23.39 -7.15 20.85
N ASN A 207 -22.93 -8.16 21.61
CA ASN A 207 -23.12 -9.58 21.34
C ASN A 207 -22.72 -10.00 19.90
N LEU A 208 -21.55 -9.55 19.46
CA LEU A 208 -21.05 -9.77 18.08
C LEU A 208 -20.31 -11.09 17.94
N SER A 209 -20.52 -11.75 16.81
CA SER A 209 -19.81 -12.95 16.41
C SER A 209 -18.43 -12.64 15.80
N GLY A 210 -17.47 -13.56 15.94
CA GLY A 210 -16.19 -13.53 15.25
C GLY A 210 -14.98 -13.76 16.15
N VAL A 211 -13.84 -13.13 15.82
CA VAL A 211 -12.55 -13.40 16.47
C VAL A 211 -11.86 -12.10 16.88
N ALA A 212 -11.36 -12.03 18.11
CA ALA A 212 -10.52 -10.94 18.61
C ALA A 212 -9.29 -11.48 19.36
N GLY A 213 -8.22 -11.73 18.61
CA GLY A 213 -6.94 -12.21 19.11
C GLY A 213 -6.12 -12.92 18.04
N GLU A 214 -5.08 -13.62 18.48
CA GLU A 214 -4.26 -14.48 17.63
C GLU A 214 -5.06 -15.72 17.20
N VAL A 215 -5.24 -15.91 15.88
CA VAL A 215 -5.93 -17.09 15.30
C VAL A 215 -4.99 -18.31 15.31
N ASP A 216 -3.69 -18.04 15.17
CA ASP A 216 -2.66 -19.03 14.93
C ASP A 216 -1.30 -18.51 15.41
N SER A 217 -0.39 -19.42 15.77
CA SER A 217 1.03 -19.13 16.01
C SER A 217 1.80 -18.76 14.72
N GLY A 218 1.08 -18.60 13.60
CA GLY A 218 1.60 -18.31 12.26
C GLY A 218 2.73 -17.28 12.29
N SER A 219 3.90 -17.74 11.89
CA SER A 219 5.13 -16.95 11.87
C SER A 219 5.16 -16.02 10.64
N ARG A 220 6.21 -15.20 10.53
CA ARG A 220 6.55 -14.48 9.29
C ARG A 220 6.95 -15.42 8.13
N THR A 221 6.92 -16.75 8.29
CA THR A 221 7.43 -17.73 7.33
C THR A 221 6.36 -18.60 6.65
N GLY A 222 5.07 -18.37 6.91
CA GLY A 222 3.98 -19.15 6.29
C GLY A 222 2.70 -18.36 6.04
N PHE A 223 1.84 -18.94 5.20
CA PHE A 223 0.43 -18.58 5.03
C PHE A 223 -0.41 -19.52 5.92
N SER A 224 -1.58 -19.06 6.36
CA SER A 224 -2.41 -19.80 7.33
C SER A 224 -3.89 -19.71 6.93
N ASP A 225 -4.46 -20.85 6.56
CA ASP A 225 -5.79 -20.90 5.96
C ASP A 225 -6.87 -20.42 6.92
N GLY A 226 -6.78 -20.79 8.20
CA GLY A 226 -7.67 -20.33 9.26
C GLY A 226 -7.56 -18.83 9.53
N TYR A 227 -6.34 -18.26 9.49
CA TYR A 227 -6.12 -16.81 9.59
C TYR A 227 -6.85 -16.06 8.47
N PHE A 228 -6.67 -16.49 7.22
CA PHE A 228 -7.37 -15.88 6.10
C PHE A 228 -8.88 -16.16 6.13
N GLU A 229 -9.31 -17.34 6.60
CA GLU A 229 -10.73 -17.71 6.64
C GLU A 229 -11.51 -16.84 7.63
N ALA A 230 -10.94 -16.58 8.82
CA ALA A 230 -11.52 -15.67 9.79
C ALA A 230 -11.79 -14.28 9.19
N MET A 231 -10.84 -13.72 8.42
CA MET A 231 -11.03 -12.44 7.74
C MET A 231 -12.04 -12.52 6.59
N ALA A 232 -12.01 -13.57 5.78
CA ALA A 232 -12.92 -13.72 4.65
C ALA A 232 -14.36 -14.02 5.06
N ARG A 233 -14.60 -14.64 6.21
CA ARG A 233 -15.95 -14.80 6.77
C ARG A 233 -16.45 -13.54 7.50
N ALA A 234 -15.59 -12.55 7.75
CA ALA A 234 -15.94 -11.35 8.50
C ALA A 234 -16.60 -10.27 7.64
N LYS A 235 -17.65 -9.64 8.19
CA LYS A 235 -18.26 -8.40 7.67
C LYS A 235 -17.28 -7.23 7.78
N ILE A 236 -16.58 -7.11 8.91
CA ILE A 236 -15.58 -6.09 9.20
C ILE A 236 -14.28 -6.76 9.66
N VAL A 237 -13.13 -6.35 9.10
CA VAL A 237 -11.80 -6.71 9.60
C VAL A 237 -11.16 -5.46 10.23
N VAL A 238 -10.76 -5.57 11.49
CA VAL A 238 -10.07 -4.51 12.23
C VAL A 238 -8.57 -4.82 12.24
N THR A 239 -7.76 -3.88 11.75
CA THR A 239 -6.30 -3.94 11.77
C THR A 239 -5.71 -2.67 12.39
N ALA A 240 -4.45 -2.74 12.78
CA ALA A 240 -3.66 -1.63 13.31
C ALA A 240 -2.18 -1.86 13.00
N ASN A 241 -1.50 -0.79 12.58
CA ASN A 241 -0.08 -0.82 12.24
C ASN A 241 0.83 -1.21 13.44
N PRO A 242 2.06 -1.70 13.19
CA PRO A 242 2.98 -2.12 14.25
C PRO A 242 3.58 -0.93 15.01
N GLY A 243 2.98 -0.58 16.15
CA GLY A 243 3.53 0.41 17.07
C GLY A 243 3.49 1.81 16.46
N ASN A 244 4.64 2.48 16.40
CA ASN A 244 4.75 3.87 15.94
C ASN A 244 5.23 3.96 14.46
N TRP A 245 5.12 2.86 13.72
CA TRP A 245 5.61 2.69 12.35
C TRP A 245 4.49 2.30 11.39
N GLU A 246 4.68 2.57 10.11
CA GLU A 246 3.77 2.14 9.05
C GLU A 246 4.28 0.91 8.28
N GLY A 247 3.38 0.33 7.48
CA GLY A 247 3.63 -0.87 6.69
C GLY A 247 3.33 -2.14 7.46
N ASP A 248 2.14 -2.71 7.23
CA ASP A 248 1.72 -4.01 7.75
C ASP A 248 1.13 -4.87 6.64
N PHE A 249 1.56 -6.13 6.57
CA PHE A 249 0.95 -7.12 5.66
C PHE A 249 -0.55 -7.29 5.96
N ARG A 250 -0.95 -7.22 7.25
CA ARG A 250 -2.35 -7.43 7.67
C ARG A 250 -3.32 -6.47 7.00
N THR A 251 -2.91 -5.25 6.67
CA THR A 251 -3.77 -4.28 5.97
C THR A 251 -4.08 -4.73 4.54
N TYR A 252 -3.10 -5.26 3.81
CA TYR A 252 -3.28 -5.78 2.44
C TYR A 252 -3.97 -7.14 2.44
N GLU A 253 -3.65 -8.00 3.41
CA GLU A 253 -4.32 -9.28 3.66
C GLU A 253 -5.82 -9.08 3.99
N ALA A 254 -6.15 -8.09 4.82
CA ALA A 254 -7.53 -7.70 5.12
C ALA A 254 -8.26 -7.14 3.89
N LEU A 255 -7.63 -6.26 3.10
CA LEU A 255 -8.22 -5.72 1.87
C LEU A 255 -8.49 -6.81 0.82
N ALA A 256 -7.59 -7.80 0.69
CA ALA A 256 -7.76 -8.93 -0.22
C ALA A 256 -8.98 -9.80 0.15
N SER A 257 -9.28 -9.94 1.45
CA SER A 257 -10.40 -10.74 1.97
C SER A 257 -11.81 -10.21 1.61
N GLY A 258 -11.91 -8.97 1.12
CA GLY A 258 -13.19 -8.35 0.76
C GLY A 258 -14.14 -8.07 1.93
N ALA A 259 -13.65 -8.07 3.17
CA ALA A 259 -14.35 -7.45 4.30
C ALA A 259 -14.25 -5.92 4.24
N LEU A 260 -15.07 -5.21 5.01
CA LEU A 260 -14.81 -3.79 5.25
C LEU A 260 -13.62 -3.66 6.19
N VAL A 261 -12.55 -3.00 5.76
CA VAL A 261 -11.34 -2.82 6.58
C VAL A 261 -11.47 -1.57 7.44
N PHE A 262 -11.27 -1.73 8.74
CA PHE A 262 -11.03 -0.66 9.72
C PHE A 262 -9.53 -0.59 10.00
N THR A 263 -8.91 0.59 9.85
CA THR A 263 -7.47 0.81 10.10
C THR A 263 -7.24 2.11 10.87
N ASP A 264 -6.11 2.18 11.58
CA ASP A 264 -5.55 3.45 12.03
C ASP A 264 -5.01 4.24 10.80
N PRO A 265 -4.81 5.57 10.91
CA PRO A 265 -4.41 6.42 9.78
C PRO A 265 -3.12 5.93 9.10
N LEU A 266 -3.01 6.06 7.78
CA LEU A 266 -1.73 5.98 7.06
C LEU A 266 -1.37 7.36 6.51
N TYR A 267 -0.12 7.75 6.72
CA TYR A 267 0.43 9.06 6.38
C TYR A 267 1.49 8.99 5.29
N ALA A 268 2.17 7.84 5.11
CA ALA A 268 3.18 7.69 4.07
C ALA A 268 2.60 7.90 2.66
N PRO A 269 3.27 8.67 1.78
CA PRO A 269 2.83 8.84 0.40
C PRO A 269 2.77 7.49 -0.30
N MET A 270 1.69 7.26 -1.05
CA MET A 270 1.50 6.00 -1.75
C MET A 270 0.78 6.26 -3.10
N PRO A 271 1.25 5.64 -4.20
CA PRO A 271 0.52 5.66 -5.47
C PRO A 271 -0.91 5.15 -5.31
N ALA A 272 -1.88 5.80 -5.95
CA ALA A 272 -3.30 5.48 -5.84
C ALA A 272 -3.75 5.25 -4.37
N PRO A 273 -3.71 6.27 -3.50
CA PRO A 273 -3.93 6.11 -2.07
C PRO A 273 -5.38 5.69 -1.75
N PHE A 274 -5.56 4.98 -0.64
CA PHE A 274 -6.87 4.64 -0.12
C PHE A 274 -7.59 5.87 0.45
N ARG A 275 -8.93 5.89 0.38
CA ARG A 275 -9.76 7.02 0.83
C ARG A 275 -10.74 6.56 1.91
N ASN A 276 -10.78 7.29 3.03
CA ASN A 276 -11.73 7.05 4.11
C ASN A 276 -13.18 7.10 3.59
N GLY A 277 -14.06 6.25 4.10
CA GLY A 277 -15.46 6.11 3.67
C GLY A 277 -15.68 5.64 2.21
N THR A 278 -14.60 5.36 1.46
CA THR A 278 -14.67 4.97 0.04
C THR A 278 -14.03 3.62 -0.22
N HIS A 279 -12.85 3.37 0.34
CA HIS A 279 -12.11 2.11 0.19
C HIS A 279 -11.96 1.35 1.52
N TRP A 280 -12.00 2.07 2.64
CA TRP A 280 -11.84 1.55 4.00
C TRP A 280 -12.45 2.55 4.99
N VAL A 281 -12.41 2.23 6.29
CA VAL A 281 -12.74 3.14 7.38
C VAL A 281 -11.48 3.41 8.18
N VAL A 282 -11.16 4.70 8.36
CA VAL A 282 -10.08 5.13 9.26
C VAL A 282 -10.71 5.52 10.60
N TYR A 283 -10.24 4.90 11.69
CA TYR A 283 -10.61 5.27 13.06
C TYR A 283 -9.49 6.09 13.72
N ASP A 284 -9.85 6.91 14.69
CA ASP A 284 -8.91 7.60 15.56
C ASP A 284 -8.31 6.61 16.59
N PRO A 285 -6.97 6.41 16.63
CA PRO A 285 -6.33 5.51 17.57
C PRO A 285 -6.39 5.96 19.04
N HIS A 286 -6.96 7.14 19.33
CA HIS A 286 -7.14 7.72 20.67
C HIS A 286 -8.63 7.85 21.10
N ASP A 287 -9.61 7.72 20.20
CA ASP A 287 -11.06 7.79 20.53
C ASP A 287 -11.75 6.42 20.43
N GLU A 288 -11.81 5.70 21.55
CA GLU A 288 -12.57 4.44 21.68
C GLU A 288 -14.07 4.63 21.41
N ALA A 289 -14.64 5.79 21.74
CA ALA A 289 -16.05 6.07 21.54
C ALA A 289 -16.35 6.27 20.04
N GLN A 290 -15.48 6.93 19.28
CA GLN A 290 -15.57 6.99 17.82
C GLN A 290 -15.43 5.60 17.20
N PHE A 291 -14.44 4.81 17.62
CA PHE A 291 -14.27 3.43 17.14
C PHE A 291 -15.55 2.60 17.35
N ASN A 292 -16.16 2.67 18.54
CA ASN A 292 -17.43 2.02 18.84
C ASN A 292 -18.59 2.54 17.95
N ARG A 293 -18.72 3.87 17.78
CA ARG A 293 -19.75 4.47 16.90
C ARG A 293 -19.60 4.00 15.46
N LEU A 294 -18.39 3.94 14.92
CA LEU A 294 -18.10 3.47 13.57
C LEU A 294 -18.47 1.99 13.41
N LEU A 295 -18.09 1.13 14.37
CA LEU A 295 -18.37 -0.30 14.32
C LEU A 295 -19.88 -0.56 14.30
N GLU A 296 -20.63 0.08 15.20
CA GLU A 296 -22.11 -0.01 15.21
C GLU A 296 -22.75 0.54 13.94
N PHE A 297 -22.25 1.67 13.42
CA PHE A 297 -22.79 2.31 12.23
C PHE A 297 -22.74 1.39 11.01
N TYR A 298 -21.59 0.72 10.77
CA TYR A 298 -21.38 -0.15 9.62
C TYR A 298 -21.92 -1.57 9.81
N LEU A 299 -22.07 -2.06 11.04
CA LEU A 299 -22.80 -3.32 11.30
C LEU A 299 -24.30 -3.17 11.07
N LYS A 300 -24.88 -2.00 11.35
CA LYS A 300 -26.30 -1.68 11.08
C LYS A 300 -26.59 -1.29 9.62
N ARG A 301 -25.58 -1.16 8.74
CA ARG A 301 -25.72 -0.68 7.34
C ARG A 301 -25.05 -1.61 6.32
N ASP A 302 -25.66 -2.78 6.13
CA ASP A 302 -25.16 -3.84 5.25
C ASP A 302 -24.80 -3.38 3.83
N GLY A 303 -25.70 -2.66 3.16
CA GLY A 303 -25.48 -2.18 1.78
C GLY A 303 -24.30 -1.19 1.68
N GLU A 304 -24.17 -0.28 2.65
CA GLU A 304 -23.05 0.67 2.67
C GLU A 304 -21.71 -0.01 3.00
N ARG A 305 -21.70 -0.88 4.02
CA ARG A 305 -20.54 -1.69 4.39
C ARG A 305 -20.04 -2.51 3.19
N ALA A 306 -20.93 -3.24 2.53
CA ALA A 306 -20.59 -4.06 1.36
C ALA A 306 -20.08 -3.21 0.19
N ARG A 307 -20.71 -2.05 -0.07
CA ARG A 307 -20.27 -1.09 -1.10
C ARG A 307 -18.83 -0.61 -0.88
N ILE A 308 -18.47 -0.23 0.35
CA ILE A 308 -17.11 0.25 0.68
C ILE A 308 -16.12 -0.92 0.63
N ALA A 309 -16.46 -2.08 1.18
CA ALA A 309 -15.63 -3.28 1.13
C ALA A 309 -15.28 -3.71 -0.31
N ALA A 310 -16.29 -3.75 -1.20
CA ALA A 310 -16.11 -4.09 -2.60
C ALA A 310 -15.22 -3.08 -3.35
N ARG A 311 -15.41 -1.78 -3.09
CA ARG A 311 -14.54 -0.71 -3.64
C ARG A 311 -13.11 -0.82 -3.11
N GLY A 312 -12.93 -1.09 -1.81
CA GLY A 312 -11.63 -1.33 -1.18
C GLY A 312 -10.87 -2.48 -1.83
N ARG A 313 -11.49 -3.66 -1.92
CA ARG A 313 -10.92 -4.84 -2.58
C ARG A 313 -10.60 -4.55 -4.04
N LYS A 314 -11.52 -3.96 -4.82
CA LYS A 314 -11.29 -3.63 -6.24
C LYS A 314 -10.12 -2.66 -6.42
N HIS A 315 -10.02 -1.63 -5.59
CA HIS A 315 -8.93 -0.65 -5.64
C HIS A 315 -7.59 -1.29 -5.27
N ALA A 316 -7.56 -2.12 -4.22
CA ALA A 316 -6.37 -2.82 -3.78
C ALA A 316 -5.88 -3.85 -4.82
N LEU A 317 -6.77 -4.65 -5.41
CA LEU A 317 -6.43 -5.60 -6.47
C LEU A 317 -5.99 -4.93 -7.78
N ARG A 318 -6.42 -3.70 -8.05
CA ARG A 318 -6.01 -2.96 -9.25
C ARG A 318 -4.67 -2.25 -9.12
N HIS A 319 -4.35 -1.72 -7.94
CA HIS A 319 -3.24 -0.79 -7.75
C HIS A 319 -2.18 -1.22 -6.73
N HIS A 320 -2.47 -2.24 -5.92
CA HIS A 320 -1.66 -2.66 -4.78
C HIS A 320 -1.36 -4.16 -4.77
N ARG A 321 -1.30 -4.81 -5.95
CA ARG A 321 -0.78 -6.18 -6.10
C ARG A 321 0.76 -6.19 -6.11
N ALA A 322 1.34 -7.37 -5.89
CA ALA A 322 2.77 -7.61 -6.00
C ALA A 322 3.40 -6.99 -7.26
N VAL A 323 2.82 -7.25 -8.44
CA VAL A 323 3.27 -6.67 -9.72
C VAL A 323 3.23 -5.14 -9.74
N SER A 324 2.14 -4.53 -9.24
CA SER A 324 1.99 -3.07 -9.14
C SER A 324 3.03 -2.43 -8.21
N ARG A 325 3.53 -3.18 -7.23
CA ARG A 325 4.60 -2.72 -6.34
C ARG A 325 5.97 -2.76 -7.04
N ILE A 326 6.23 -3.78 -7.85
CA ILE A 326 7.45 -3.86 -8.68
C ILE A 326 7.46 -2.76 -9.75
N ASP A 327 6.35 -2.53 -10.46
CA ASP A 327 6.18 -1.40 -11.40
C ASP A 327 6.63 -0.09 -10.74
N TRP A 328 6.09 0.19 -9.55
CA TRP A 328 6.39 1.42 -8.81
C TRP A 328 7.83 1.50 -8.29
N ILE A 329 8.40 0.39 -7.82
CA ILE A 329 9.80 0.32 -7.39
C ILE A 329 10.73 0.69 -8.56
N LEU A 330 10.58 0.03 -9.71
CA LEU A 330 11.45 0.23 -10.86
C LEU A 330 11.27 1.63 -11.47
N ALA A 331 10.03 2.11 -11.58
CA ALA A 331 9.75 3.45 -12.07
C ALA A 331 10.34 4.55 -11.17
N SER A 332 10.33 4.35 -9.84
CA SER A 332 10.86 5.32 -8.87
C SER A 332 12.40 5.26 -8.79
N ALA A 333 13.00 4.08 -8.92
CA ALA A 333 14.46 3.90 -8.85
C ALA A 333 15.19 4.38 -10.12
N ARG A 334 14.51 4.44 -11.27
CA ARG A 334 15.13 4.74 -12.57
C ARG A 334 16.05 5.98 -12.59
N PRO A 335 15.72 7.14 -11.97
CA PRO A 335 16.61 8.29 -11.95
C PRO A 335 17.95 8.03 -11.24
N SER A 336 17.96 7.21 -10.18
CA SER A 336 19.18 6.87 -9.42
C SER A 336 20.08 5.85 -10.14
N LEU A 337 19.49 5.04 -11.03
CA LEU A 337 20.20 3.99 -11.76
C LEU A 337 20.78 4.47 -13.10
N ALA A 338 20.57 5.74 -13.47
CA ALA A 338 20.96 6.31 -14.77
C ALA A 338 22.24 7.17 -14.71
N CYS A 339 23.03 7.09 -13.64
CA CYS A 339 24.15 8.01 -13.40
C CYS A 339 25.48 7.65 -14.09
N ASP A 340 25.56 6.52 -14.81
CA ASP A 340 26.83 5.95 -15.30
C ASP A 340 27.03 6.02 -16.83
N ASP A 341 26.49 7.05 -17.52
CA ASP A 341 26.81 7.34 -18.94
C ASP A 341 28.21 8.00 -19.12
N HIS A 342 29.13 7.80 -18.17
CA HIS A 342 30.47 8.41 -18.11
C HIS A 342 31.60 7.38 -17.85
N TYR A 343 31.58 6.26 -18.59
CA TYR A 343 32.67 5.29 -18.68
C TYR A 343 32.97 4.91 -20.13
#